data_AF-A0A7V1EBD6-F1
#
_entry.id   AF-A0A7V1EBD6-F1
#
_cell.length_a   1.000
_cell.length_b   1.000
_cell.length_c   1.000
_cell.angle_alpha   90.00
_cell.angle_beta   90.00
_cell.angle_gamma   90.00
#
_symmetry.space_group_name_H-M   'P 1'
#
loop_
_entity.id
_entity.type
_entity.pdbx_description
1 polymer ?
#
loop_
_entity_poly.entity_id
_entity_poly.type
_entity_poly.pdbx_seq_one_letter_code
_entity_poly.pdbx_strand_id
1 'polypeptide(L)'
;MEKFVKGDIVVVPFPFSDLSALKKRPAVVITSLKGKDLILAQITSKNIKDEYSIPIGENDFNTGSLKQNSNVRPNRSFPSFSAFPLNFLHLLN
;
A
#
# COMPACT_ATOMS: atom_id res chain seq x y z
N MET A 1 4.21 18.31 9.30
CA MET A 1 3.72 16.93 9.45
C MET A 1 3.53 16.41 8.04
N GLU A 2 4.31 15.42 7.62
CA GLU A 2 4.35 14.96 6.22
C GLU A 2 2.97 14.50 5.77
N LYS A 3 2.51 15.06 4.65
CA LYS A 3 1.21 14.76 4.07
C LYS A 3 1.46 13.71 2.99
N PHE A 4 0.96 12.49 3.21
CA PHE A 4 1.04 11.44 2.21
C PHE A 4 0.26 11.84 0.95
N VAL A 5 0.86 11.65 -0.21
CA VAL A 5 0.29 11.96 -1.52
C VAL A 5 0.06 10.69 -2.32
N LYS A 6 -0.73 10.79 -3.38
CA LYS A 6 -0.96 9.69 -4.31
C LYS A 6 0.38 9.16 -4.83
N GLY A 7 0.57 7.83 -4.80
CA GLY A 7 1.80 7.17 -5.23
C GLY A 7 2.76 6.83 -4.09
N ASP A 8 2.59 7.41 -2.90
CA ASP A 8 3.40 7.04 -1.74
C ASP A 8 3.13 5.60 -1.33
N ILE A 9 4.18 4.88 -0.96
CA ILE A 9 4.10 3.57 -0.33
C ILE A 9 4.36 3.72 1.15
N VAL A 10 3.40 3.25 1.92
CA VAL A 10 3.39 3.25 3.38
C VAL A 10 3.33 1.81 3.88
N VAL A 11 3.84 1.57 5.09
CA VAL A 11 3.59 0.31 5.80
C VAL A 11 2.51 0.48 6.84
N VAL A 12 1.53 -0.42 6.77
CA VAL A 12 0.38 -0.47 7.67
C VAL A 12 0.15 -1.88 8.20
N PRO A 13 -0.39 -2.02 9.42
CA PRO A 13 -0.91 -3.30 9.88
C PRO A 13 -2.14 -3.67 9.04
N PHE A 14 -2.04 -4.79 8.32
CA PHE A 14 -3.11 -5.30 7.48
C PHE A 14 -3.54 -6.70 7.97
N PRO A 15 -4.85 -6.93 8.21
CA PRO A 15 -5.33 -8.22 8.67
C PRO A 15 -5.20 -9.30 7.60
N PHE A 16 -4.99 -10.54 8.03
CA PHE A 16 -5.25 -11.67 7.14
C PHE A 16 -6.74 -11.76 6.79
N SER A 17 -7.06 -12.41 5.67
CA SER A 17 -8.46 -12.62 5.25
C SER A 17 -9.28 -13.38 6.29
N ASP A 18 -8.63 -14.21 7.10
CA ASP A 18 -9.23 -14.99 8.20
C ASP A 18 -9.21 -14.23 9.54
N LEU A 19 -8.76 -12.96 9.55
CA LEU A 19 -8.62 -12.10 10.73
C LEU A 19 -7.75 -12.66 11.86
N SER A 20 -7.00 -13.75 11.61
CA SER A 20 -6.20 -14.46 12.63
C SER A 20 -5.08 -13.61 13.22
N ALA A 21 -4.49 -12.72 12.43
CA ALA A 21 -3.42 -11.84 12.84
C ALA A 21 -3.30 -10.60 11.95
N LEU A 22 -2.59 -9.60 12.45
CA LEU A 22 -2.15 -8.43 11.70
C LEU A 22 -0.71 -8.64 11.22
N LYS A 23 -0.44 -8.43 9.93
CA LYS A 23 0.93 -8.31 9.41
C LYS A 23 1.17 -6.90 8.89
N LYS A 24 2.36 -6.37 9.15
CA LYS A 24 2.83 -5.15 8.50
C LYS A 24 3.01 -5.42 7.02
N ARG A 25 2.29 -4.69 6.17
CA ARG A 25 2.36 -4.83 4.71
C ARG A 25 2.53 -3.46 4.07
N PRO A 26 3.29 -3.39 2.95
CA PRO A 26 3.29 -2.20 2.13
C PRO A 26 1.89 -1.99 1.51
N ALA A 27 1.52 -0.73 1.37
CA ALA A 27 0.31 -0.29 0.70
C ALA A 27 0.60 1.02 -0.03
N VAL A 28 0.02 1.20 -1.21
CA VAL A 28 0.11 2.44 -1.98
C VAL A 28 -1.03 3.38 -1.60
N VAL A 29 -0.74 4.67 -1.52
CA VAL A 29 -1.74 5.73 -1.37
C VAL A 29 -2.40 5.98 -2.73
N ILE A 30 -3.69 5.66 -2.84
CA ILE A 30 -4.49 5.95 -4.04
C ILE A 30 -4.91 7.41 -4.05
N THR A 31 -5.42 7.90 -2.92
CA THR A 31 -5.84 9.29 -2.77
C THR A 31 -5.88 9.70 -1.31
N SER A 32 -5.77 11.00 -1.06
CA SER A 32 -6.01 11.60 0.25
C SER A 32 -7.43 12.16 0.30
N LEU A 33 -8.11 11.93 1.42
CA LEU A 33 -9.43 12.49 1.70
C LEU A 33 -9.27 13.81 2.47
N LYS A 34 -10.39 14.50 2.74
CA LYS A 34 -10.37 15.68 3.62
C LYS A 34 -9.86 15.27 5.01
N GLY A 35 -8.89 16.03 5.53
CA GLY A 35 -8.29 15.75 6.83
C GLY A 35 -7.04 14.87 6.73
N LYS A 36 -7.00 13.80 7.53
CA LYS A 36 -5.85 12.88 7.67
C LYS A 36 -6.12 11.47 7.14
N ASP A 37 -7.26 11.28 6.48
CA ASP A 37 -7.69 9.98 6.00
C ASP A 37 -7.15 9.71 4.59
N LEU A 38 -6.76 8.48 4.34
CA LEU A 38 -6.20 8.02 3.06
C LEU A 38 -6.97 6.82 2.55
N ILE A 39 -7.09 6.71 1.23
CA ILE A 39 -7.48 5.44 0.60
C ILE A 39 -6.19 4.75 0.18
N LEU A 40 -5.96 3.57 0.74
CA LEU A 40 -4.79 2.75 0.47
C LEU A 40 -5.18 1.50 -0.32
N ALA A 41 -4.28 0.98 -1.16
CA ALA A 41 -4.37 -0.35 -1.74
C ALA A 41 -3.22 -1.24 -1.29
N GLN A 42 -3.54 -2.48 -0.95
CA GLN A 42 -2.55 -3.46 -0.52
C GLN A 42 -1.51 -3.74 -1.63
N ILE A 43 -0.24 -3.86 -1.22
CA ILE A 43 0.81 -4.46 -2.03
C ILE A 43 1.14 -5.84 -1.46
N THR A 44 1.29 -6.84 -2.34
CA THR A 44 1.65 -8.21 -1.96
C THR A 44 2.61 -8.83 -2.96
N SER A 45 3.61 -9.55 -2.45
CA SER A 45 4.52 -10.32 -3.29
C SER A 45 4.03 -11.74 -3.60
N LYS A 46 2.93 -12.17 -2.97
CA LYS A 46 2.26 -13.42 -3.34
C LYS A 46 1.77 -13.32 -4.79
N ASN A 47 2.06 -14.36 -5.57
CA ASN A 47 1.59 -14.50 -6.93
C ASN A 47 0.10 -14.85 -6.90
N ILE A 48 -0.73 -13.81 -6.85
CA ILE A 48 -2.19 -13.92 -6.86
C ILE A 48 -2.62 -13.47 -8.24
N LYS A 49 -3.15 -14.40 -9.04
CA LYS A 49 -3.74 -14.11 -10.35
C LYS A 49 -5.13 -13.51 -10.14
N ASP A 50 -5.15 -12.26 -9.73
CA ASP A 50 -6.36 -11.44 -9.68
C ASP A 50 -6.42 -10.61 -10.97
N GLU A 51 -7.59 -10.47 -11.58
CA GLU A 51 -7.76 -9.67 -12.80
C GLU A 51 -7.40 -8.19 -12.56
N TYR A 52 -7.57 -7.73 -11.32
CA TYR A 52 -7.24 -6.38 -10.90
C TYR A 52 -5.79 -6.23 -10.41
N SER A 53 -4.98 -7.29 -10.46
CA SER A 53 -3.59 -7.27 -9.99
C SER A 53 -2.71 -6.46 -10.94
N ILE A 54 -2.11 -5.39 -10.45
CA ILE A 54 -1.18 -4.56 -11.22
C ILE A 54 0.25 -4.94 -10.77
N PRO A 55 1.07 -5.55 -11.64
CA PRO A 55 2.44 -5.89 -11.30
C PRO A 55 3.26 -4.62 -11.08
N ILE A 56 4.11 -4.64 -10.07
CA ILE A 56 5.10 -3.59 -9.80
C ILE A 56 6.48 -4.23 -9.59
N GLY A 57 7.46 -3.71 -10.32
CA GLY A 57 8.88 -4.07 -10.25
C GLY A 57 9.73 -2.85 -9.91
N GLU A 58 11.06 -3.04 -9.87
CA GLU A 58 11.99 -1.98 -9.45
C GLU A 58 11.92 -0.70 -10.29
N ASN A 59 11.59 -0.83 -11.58
CA ASN A 59 11.52 0.31 -12.51
C ASN A 59 10.29 1.20 -12.33
N ASP A 60 9.29 0.75 -11.55
CA ASP A 60 8.05 1.50 -11.30
C ASP A 60 8.19 2.49 -10.13
N PHE A 61 9.39 2.61 -9.56
CA PHE A 61 9.65 3.45 -8.39
C PHE A 61 10.45 4.70 -8.79
N ASN A 62 9.99 5.85 -8.30
CA ASN A 62 10.74 7.10 -8.38
C ASN A 62 11.85 7.15 -7.33
N THR A 63 11.58 6.66 -6.12
CA THR A 63 12.56 6.56 -5.05
C THR A 63 12.38 5.28 -4.25
N GLY A 64 13.52 4.63 -3.96
CA GLY A 64 13.61 3.35 -3.26
C GLY A 64 13.08 2.17 -4.07
N SER A 65 12.74 1.06 -3.39
CA SER A 65 12.28 -0.16 -4.06
C SER A 65 11.61 -1.13 -3.09
N LEU A 66 10.86 -2.09 -3.63
CA LEU A 66 10.48 -3.28 -2.88
C LEU A 66 11.56 -4.35 -3.02
N LYS A 67 11.74 -5.15 -1.96
CA LYS A 67 12.73 -6.25 -1.94
C LYS A 67 12.52 -7.32 -3.02
N GLN A 68 11.33 -7.38 -3.61
CA GLN A 68 10.95 -8.34 -4.63
C GLN A 68 9.77 -7.82 -5.44
N ASN A 69 9.64 -8.31 -6.68
CA ASN A 69 8.48 -8.05 -7.52
C ASN A 69 7.18 -8.35 -6.76
N SER A 70 6.26 -7.40 -6.85
CA SER A 70 5.03 -7.40 -6.08
C SER A 70 3.86 -7.00 -6.96
N ASN A 71 2.67 -7.02 -6.38
CA ASN A 71 1.44 -6.64 -7.05
C ASN A 71 0.66 -5.65 -6.19
N VAL A 72 0.23 -4.55 -6.80
CA VAL A 72 -0.80 -3.67 -6.23
C VAL A 72 -2.15 -4.34 -6.47
N ARG A 73 -2.99 -4.36 -5.43
CA ARG A 73 -4.35 -4.94 -5.48
C ARG A 73 -5.38 -3.86 -5.17
N PRO A 74 -5.84 -3.09 -6.17
CA PRO A 74 -6.86 -2.06 -6.00
C PRO A 74 -8.17 -2.60 -5.41
N ASN A 75 -8.54 -3.83 -5.77
CA ASN A 75 -9.71 -4.52 -5.21
C ASN A 75 -9.56 -4.90 -3.72
N ARG A 76 -8.37 -4.72 -3.14
CA ARG A 76 -8.08 -4.80 -1.71
C ARG A 76 -7.75 -3.40 -1.17
N SER A 77 -8.55 -2.40 -1.56
CA SER A 77 -8.47 -1.04 -1.03
C SER A 77 -9.18 -0.91 0.32
N PHE A 78 -8.66 -0.04 1.20
CA PHE A 78 -9.25 0.22 2.50
C PHE A 78 -9.00 1.66 2.94
N PRO A 79 -9.94 2.28 3.67
CA PRO A 79 -9.71 3.56 4.31
C PRO A 79 -8.71 3.39 5.45
N SER A 80 -7.70 4.25 5.48
CA SER A 80 -6.81 4.43 6.61
C SER A 80 -7.17 5.72 7.32
N PHE A 81 -7.45 5.60 8.62
CA PHE A 81 -7.74 6.73 9.50
C PHE A 81 -6.48 7.13 10.26
N SER A 82 -6.42 8.39 10.71
CA SER A 82 -5.26 8.96 11.42
C SER A 82 -4.80 8.21 12.69
N ALA A 83 -5.58 7.24 13.17
CA ALA A 83 -5.22 6.37 14.29
C ALA A 83 -4.20 5.28 13.92
N PHE A 84 -3.96 5.02 12.63
CA PHE A 84 -2.98 4.03 12.19
C PHE A 84 -1.60 4.69 12.06
N PRO A 85 -0.56 4.18 12.76
CA PRO A 85 0.80 4.65 12.55
C PRO A 85 1.25 4.25 11.14
N LEU A 86 1.39 5.24 10.26
CA LEU A 86 1.90 5.11 8.91
C LEU A 86 3.39 5.37 8.93
N ASN A 87 4.18 4.38 8.52
CA ASN A 87 5.59 4.61 8.23
C ASN A 87 5.75 4.77 6.71
N PHE A 88 6.29 5.90 6.27
CA PHE A 88 6.70 6.10 4.90
C PHE A 88 7.77 5.07 4.53
N LEU A 89 7.69 4.54 3.32
CA LEU A 89 8.72 3.67 2.77
C LEU A 89 9.25 4.22 1.44
N HIS A 90 8.40 4.43 0.43
CA HIS A 90 8.88 4.70 -0.95
C HIS A 90 7.91 5.57 -1.79
N LEU A 91 8.32 6.04 -2.97
CA LEU A 91 7.47 6.70 -3.97
C LEU A 91 7.40 5.89 -5.28
N LEU A 92 6.18 5.63 -5.77
CA LEU A 92 5.93 5.10 -7.13
C LEU A 92 5.93 6.20 -8.20
N ASN A 93 6.22 5.81 -9.44
CA ASN A 93 6.15 6.63 -10.65
C ASN A 93 4.71 6.83 -11.17
#